data_AF-A0A8T3C7V8-F1
#
_entry.id   AF-A0A8T3C7V8-F1
#
_cell.length_a   1.000
_cell.length_b   1.000
_cell.length_c   1.000
_cell.angle_alpha   90.00
_cell.angle_beta   90.00
_cell.angle_gamma   90.00
#
_symmetry.space_group_name_H-M   'P 1'
#
loop_
_entity.id
_entity.type
_entity.pdbx_description
1 polymer ?
#
loop_
_entity_poly.entity_id
_entity_poly.type
_entity_poly.pdbx_seq_one_letter_code
_entity_poly.pdbx_strand_id
1 'polypeptide(L)' 'MSSGGGETGAGGGGGGSVKTPADFLKSIRGRPVVVKLNSGVDYRVLYISTSKRTVGEGA' A
#
# COMPACT_ATOMS: atom_id res chain seq x y z
N MET A 1 -17.59 -12.05 17.68
CA MET A 1 -17.75 -12.21 16.22
C MET A 1 -16.49 -12.84 15.66
N SER A 2 -16.70 -13.87 14.87
CA SER A 2 -15.74 -14.91 14.52
C SER A 2 -14.55 -14.47 13.67
N SER A 3 -13.45 -15.18 13.92
CA SER A 3 -12.40 -15.63 12.99
C SER A 3 -12.49 -15.23 11.51
N GLY A 4 -11.34 -14.92 10.93
CA GLY A 4 -11.15 -15.09 9.49
C GLY A 4 -9.85 -14.48 8.97
N GLY A 5 -8.74 -15.20 9.14
CA GLY A 5 -7.55 -14.97 8.33
C GLY A 5 -7.83 -15.29 6.87
N GLY A 6 -7.18 -14.56 5.96
CA GLY A 6 -7.37 -14.71 4.53
C GLY A 6 -6.45 -13.75 3.76
N GLU A 7 -5.15 -14.03 3.82
CA GLU A 7 -4.18 -13.53 2.86
C GLU A 7 -4.42 -14.22 1.51
N THR A 8 -5.14 -13.55 0.60
CA THR A 8 -5.23 -13.98 -0.80
C THR A 8 -4.33 -13.10 -1.65
N GLY A 9 -3.10 -13.56 -1.84
CA GLY A 9 -2.31 -13.19 -3.01
C GLY A 9 -2.77 -14.01 -4.20
N ALA A 10 -3.40 -13.36 -5.19
CA ALA A 10 -3.48 -13.84 -6.56
C ALA A 10 -3.74 -12.64 -7.47
N GLY A 11 -2.82 -12.43 -8.42
CA GLY A 11 -2.88 -11.32 -9.36
C GLY A 11 -4.05 -11.43 -10.33
N GLY A 12 -4.33 -10.29 -10.98
CA GLY A 12 -5.21 -10.21 -12.14
C GLY A 12 -6.44 -9.35 -11.92
N GLY A 13 -6.30 -8.05 -12.23
CA GLY A 13 -7.39 -7.18 -12.71
C GLY A 13 -8.76 -7.33 -12.07
N GLY A 14 -8.93 -6.85 -10.84
CA GLY A 14 -10.24 -6.69 -10.22
C GLY A 14 -10.33 -5.32 -9.58
N GLY A 15 -11.19 -4.46 -10.11
CA GLY A 15 -11.54 -3.16 -9.54
C GLY A 15 -12.28 -3.30 -8.21
N GLY A 16 -11.63 -3.89 -7.21
CA GLY A 16 -12.06 -3.81 -5.82
C GLY A 16 -11.97 -2.34 -5.42
N SER A 17 -13.11 -1.74 -5.09
CA SER A 17 -13.22 -0.33 -4.73
C SER A 17 -12.13 0.01 -3.70
N VAL A 18 -11.19 0.87 -4.06
CA VAL A 18 -10.14 1.35 -3.18
C VAL A 18 -10.82 2.21 -2.11
N LYS A 19 -11.16 1.61 -0.97
CA LYS A 19 -11.89 2.27 0.11
C LYS A 19 -10.95 3.08 1.01
N THR A 20 -9.67 2.74 1.05
CA THR A 20 -8.66 3.44 1.85
C THR A 20 -7.36 3.66 1.06
N PRO A 21 -6.57 4.69 1.41
CA PRO A 21 -5.24 4.89 0.81
C PRO A 21 -4.31 3.69 0.98
N ALA A 22 -4.45 2.93 2.07
CA ALA A 22 -3.66 1.73 2.28
C ALA A 22 -3.98 0.63 1.26
N ASP A 23 -5.24 0.51 0.84
CA ASP A 23 -5.67 -0.47 -0.16
C ASP A 23 -5.15 -0.13 -1.55
N PHE A 24 -5.07 1.18 -1.86
CA PHE A 24 -4.41 1.65 -3.08
C PHE A 24 -2.95 1.17 -3.13
N LEU A 25 -2.20 1.43 -2.07
CA LEU A 25 -0.77 1.09 -1.99
C LEU A 25 -0.55 -0.42 -2.14
N LYS A 26 -1.39 -1.25 -1.52
CA LYS A 26 -1.35 -2.71 -1.71
C LYS A 26 -1.54 -3.11 -3.18
N SER A 27 -2.48 -2.47 -3.89
CA SER A 27 -2.80 -2.79 -5.29
C SER A 27 -1.69 -2.42 -6.30
N ILE A 28 -0.75 -1.55 -5.90
CA ILE A 28 0.37 -1.11 -6.75
C ILE A 28 1.71 -1.76 -6.38
N ARG A 29 1.73 -2.69 -5.41
CA ARG A 29 2.93 -3.42 -5.01
C ARG A 29 3.56 -4.16 -6.19
N GLY A 30 4.88 -4.02 -6.35
CA GLY A 30 5.62 -4.68 -7.42
C GLY A 30 5.39 -4.10 -8.81
N ARG A 31 4.69 -2.96 -8.93
CA ARG A 31 4.46 -2.25 -10.19
C ARG A 31 5.35 -1.00 -10.25
N PRO A 32 5.92 -0.63 -11.42
CA PRO A 32 6.62 0.64 -11.58
C PRO A 32 5.66 1.80 -11.30
N VAL A 33 6.08 2.72 -10.46
CA VAL A 33 5.32 3.90 -10.08
C VAL A 33 6.15 5.16 -10.21
N VAL A 34 5.50 6.28 -10.50
CA VAL A 34 6.10 7.61 -10.43
C VAL A 34 5.69 8.25 -9.12
N VAL A 35 6.68 8.68 -8.32
CA VAL A 35 6.46 9.41 -7.06
C VAL A 35 6.94 10.83 -7.24
N LYS A 36 6.05 11.78 -7.01
CA LYS A 36 6.36 13.21 -7.02
C LYS A 36 6.64 13.69 -5.60
N LEU A 37 7.82 14.24 -5.38
CA LEU A 37 8.17 14.87 -4.11
C LEU A 37 7.67 16.32 -4.06
N ASN A 38 7.54 16.87 -2.85
CA ASN A 38 7.15 18.28 -2.64
C ASN A 38 8.13 19.26 -3.28
N SER A 39 9.37 18.84 -3.54
CA SER A 39 10.37 19.61 -4.29
C SER A 39 10.08 19.72 -5.80
N GLY A 40 9.08 19.01 -6.31
CA GLY A 40 8.74 18.95 -7.73
C GLY A 40 9.51 17.89 -8.53
N VAL A 41 10.40 17.13 -7.89
CA VAL A 41 11.16 16.04 -8.52
C VAL A 41 10.31 14.78 -8.63
N ASP A 42 10.31 14.16 -9.81
CA ASP A 42 9.66 12.88 -10.10
C ASP A 42 10.65 11.71 -10.06
N TYR A 43 10.31 10.65 -9.33
CA TYR A 43 11.10 9.43 -9.25
C TYR A 43 10.33 8.23 -9.78
N ARG A 44 10.97 7.44 -10.65
CA ARG A 44 10.47 6.14 -11.07
C ARG A 44 11.02 5.09 -10.12
N VAL A 45 10.15 4.45 -9.35
CA VAL A 45 10.53 3.47 -8.33
C VAL A 45 9.62 2.25 -8.39
N LEU A 46 10.08 1.18 -7.75
CA LEU A 46 9.25 0.02 -7.46
C LEU A 46 8.68 0.15 -6.05
N TYR A 47 7.36 0.18 -5.91
CA TYR A 47 6.76 0.17 -4.58
C TYR A 47 6.79 -1.23 -3.97
N ILE A 48 7.47 -1.38 -2.81
CA ILE A 48 7.67 -2.67 -2.13
C ILE A 48 6.70 -2.85 -0.97
N SER A 49 6.69 -1.94 0.01
CA SER A 49 5.80 -2.00 1.17
C SER A 49 5.88 -0.70 1.98
N THR A 50 4.82 -0.37 2.70
CA THR A 50 4.86 0.67 3.74
C THR A 50 5.07 0.04 5.10
N SER A 51 5.93 0.65 5.93
CA SER A 51 5.98 0.36 7.35
C SER A 51 4.99 1.26 8.10
N LYS A 52 4.21 0.70 9.02
CA LYS A 52 3.41 1.46 9.97
C LYS A 52 4.25 1.63 11.23
N ARG A 53 4.69 2.86 11.49
CA ARG A 53 5.27 3.20 12.80
C ARG A 53 4.11 3.45 13.76
N THR A 54 3.95 2.56 14.73
CA THR A 54 3.15 2.85 15.92
C THR A 54 4.00 3.73 16.83
N VAL A 55 3.50 4.91 17.17
CA VAL A 55 4.10 5.70 18.25
C VAL A 55 3.66 5.00 19.53
N GLY A 56 4.60 4.39 20.26
CA GLY A 56 4.32 3.83 21.57
C GLY A 56 3.93 4.97 22.52
N GLU A 57 2.80 4.82 23.20
CA GLU A 57 2.42 5.71 24.29
C GLU A 57 3.44 5.48 25.42
N GLY A 58 4.31 6.46 25.62
CA GLY A 58 5.29 6.44 26.70
C GLY A 58 4.56 6.56 28.04
N ALA A 59 4.83 5.59 28.93
CA ALA A 59 4.42 5.61 30.33
C ALA A 59 5.11 6.74 31.11
#